data_AF-Q8C9E1-F1
#
_entry.id   AF-Q8C9E1-F1
#
_cell.length_a   1.000
_cell.length_b   1.000
_cell.length_c   1.000
_cell.angle_alpha   90.00
_cell.angle_beta   90.00
_cell.angle_gamma   90.00
#
_symmetry.space_group_name_H-M   'P 1'
#
loop_
_entity.id
_entity.type
_entity.pdbx_description
1 polymer ?
#
loop_
_entity_poly.entity_id
_entity_poly.type
_entity_poly.pdbx_seq_one_letter_code
_entity_poly.pdbx_strand_id
1 'polypeptide(L)'
;MVPGLQVLLFLTLHLLQNTESSMVHLNSNGYEGVVIAINPSVPEDERLIPSIKEMVTQASTYLFEASQGRVYFRNISILVPMTWKSKSEYLMPKRESYDKADVIVADPHLQHGDDPYTLQYGQCGDRGQYIHFTPNFLLTDNLRIYGPRGRVFVHEWAHLRWGVFDEYNVDRPFYISRKNTIEATRCSASITGKKVVHECQRGSCVTRACRRDSKTRLYEPKCTFIPDKIQTAGASIMFMQNLNSVVEFCTENNHNAEAPNLQNKMCNRRSTWDVIKASADFQNSPPMRGTEAPPPPTFSLLKSRRRVVCLVLDKSGSMDKEDRLIRMNQAAELYLT
;
A
#
# COMPACT_ATOMS: atom_id res chain seq x y z
N MET A 1 -20.24 -44.44 -11.18
CA MET A 1 -19.55 -43.36 -10.43
C MET A 1 -18.54 -42.73 -11.35
N VAL A 2 -18.87 -41.54 -11.88
CA VAL A 2 -18.21 -40.95 -13.06
C VAL A 2 -16.90 -40.24 -12.64
N PRO A 3 -15.72 -40.71 -13.08
CA PRO A 3 -14.43 -40.09 -12.72
C PRO A 3 -14.20 -38.72 -13.37
N GLY A 4 -15.02 -38.34 -14.36
CA GLY A 4 -14.90 -37.08 -15.10
C GLY A 4 -15.34 -35.84 -14.31
N LEU A 5 -16.18 -35.99 -13.28
CA LEU A 5 -16.72 -34.82 -12.55
C LEU A 5 -15.68 -34.18 -11.61
N GLN A 6 -14.74 -34.98 -11.07
CA GLN A 6 -13.64 -34.46 -10.25
C GLN A 6 -12.59 -33.71 -11.09
N VAL A 7 -12.28 -34.20 -12.30
CA VAL A 7 -11.29 -33.56 -13.18
C VAL A 7 -11.77 -32.19 -13.68
N LEU A 8 -13.07 -32.06 -13.98
CA LEU A 8 -13.69 -30.77 -14.33
C LEU A 8 -13.66 -29.76 -13.17
N LEU A 9 -13.88 -30.20 -11.93
CA LEU A 9 -13.85 -29.31 -10.75
C LEU A 9 -12.45 -28.74 -10.48
N PHE A 10 -11.41 -29.54 -10.69
CA PHE A 10 -10.01 -29.09 -10.56
C PHE A 10 -9.61 -28.12 -11.67
N LEU A 11 -10.05 -28.34 -12.92
CA LEU A 11 -9.80 -27.43 -14.04
C LEU A 11 -10.54 -26.09 -13.89
N THR A 12 -11.75 -26.07 -13.34
CA THR A 12 -12.45 -24.80 -13.04
C THR A 12 -11.80 -24.01 -11.90
N LEU A 13 -11.18 -24.69 -10.92
CA LEU A 13 -10.42 -24.01 -9.86
C LEU A 13 -9.12 -23.36 -10.37
N HIS A 14 -8.52 -23.89 -11.43
CA HIS A 14 -7.33 -23.30 -12.07
C HIS A 14 -7.68 -22.16 -13.05
N LEU A 15 -8.97 -21.98 -13.33
CA LEU A 15 -9.53 -20.90 -14.14
C LEU A 15 -10.07 -19.73 -13.29
N LEU A 16 -9.99 -19.81 -11.96
CA LEU A 16 -9.86 -18.63 -11.11
C LEU A 16 -8.44 -18.07 -11.30
N GLN A 17 -8.13 -17.67 -12.53
CA GLN A 17 -7.08 -16.69 -12.74
C GLN A 17 -7.44 -15.52 -11.83
N ASN A 18 -6.54 -15.19 -10.89
CA ASN A 18 -6.55 -13.93 -10.17
C ASN A 18 -6.95 -12.86 -11.18
N THR A 19 -8.18 -12.36 -11.10
CA THR A 19 -8.56 -11.19 -11.87
C THR A 19 -7.63 -10.11 -11.35
N GLU A 20 -6.60 -9.74 -12.11
CA GLU A 20 -5.73 -8.64 -11.76
C GLU A 20 -6.63 -7.41 -11.59
N SER A 21 -6.97 -7.12 -10.32
CA SER A 21 -7.90 -6.04 -9.99
C SER A 21 -7.25 -4.69 -10.30
N SER A 22 -5.93 -4.63 -10.08
CA SER A 22 -5.10 -3.47 -10.37
C SER A 22 -4.71 -3.42 -11.85
N MET A 23 -4.85 -2.23 -12.45
CA MET A 23 -4.37 -1.94 -13.80
C MET A 23 -2.89 -1.51 -13.83
N VAL A 24 -2.22 -1.55 -12.68
CA VAL A 24 -0.86 -1.06 -12.52
C VAL A 24 0.12 -2.01 -13.18
N HIS A 25 0.82 -1.48 -14.17
CA HIS A 25 1.93 -2.15 -14.81
C HIS A 25 3.13 -1.21 -14.88
N LEU A 26 4.30 -1.80 -15.02
CA LEU A 26 5.56 -1.09 -15.06
C LEU A 26 6.01 -1.01 -16.52
N ASN A 27 6.14 0.20 -17.05
CA ASN A 27 6.60 0.44 -18.41
C ASN A 27 7.88 1.26 -18.38
N SER A 28 9.01 0.67 -18.79
CA SER A 28 10.31 1.36 -18.81
C SER A 28 10.56 2.09 -17.48
N ASN A 29 10.47 1.35 -16.36
CA ASN A 29 10.71 1.84 -15.00
C ASN A 29 9.62 2.76 -14.38
N GLY A 30 8.64 3.22 -15.16
CA GLY A 30 7.54 4.05 -14.66
C GLY A 30 6.27 3.24 -14.40
N TYR A 31 5.69 3.35 -13.20
CA TYR A 31 4.38 2.80 -12.91
C TYR A 31 3.30 3.60 -13.66
N GLU A 32 2.52 2.88 -14.44
CA GLU A 32 1.38 3.41 -15.20
C GLU A 32 0.10 2.69 -14.79
N GLY A 33 -1.03 3.38 -14.88
CA GLY A 33 -2.34 2.81 -14.59
C GLY A 33 -2.72 2.82 -13.11
N VAL A 34 -2.01 3.57 -12.27
CA VAL A 34 -2.37 3.76 -10.85
C VAL A 34 -3.65 4.58 -10.75
N VAL A 35 -4.62 4.07 -10.02
CA VAL A 35 -5.92 4.73 -9.80
C VAL A 35 -6.07 5.13 -8.34
N ILE A 36 -6.28 6.43 -8.11
CA ILE A 36 -6.64 7.01 -6.81
C ILE A 36 -8.10 7.45 -6.88
N ALA A 37 -8.99 6.83 -6.13
CA ALA A 37 -10.42 7.12 -6.18
C ALA A 37 -10.93 7.79 -4.91
N ILE A 38 -11.63 8.91 -5.07
CA ILE A 38 -12.27 9.63 -3.95
C ILE A 38 -13.70 9.08 -3.80
N ASN A 39 -14.06 8.67 -2.58
CA ASN A 39 -15.37 8.11 -2.28
C ASN A 39 -16.47 9.18 -2.44
N PRO A 40 -17.65 8.84 -2.99
CA PRO A 40 -18.78 9.77 -3.09
C PRO A 40 -19.24 10.39 -1.77
N SER A 41 -18.98 9.77 -0.61
CA SER A 41 -19.30 10.33 0.71
C SER A 41 -18.39 11.49 1.10
N VAL A 42 -17.19 11.59 0.52
CA VAL A 42 -16.22 12.66 0.82
C VAL A 42 -16.71 13.98 0.24
N PRO A 43 -16.89 15.03 1.07
CA PRO A 43 -17.28 16.36 0.59
C PRO A 43 -16.25 16.98 -0.37
N GLU A 44 -16.73 17.79 -1.31
CA GLU A 44 -15.85 18.51 -2.24
C GLU A 44 -15.00 19.56 -1.51
N ASP A 45 -13.68 19.39 -1.57
CA ASP A 45 -12.68 20.36 -1.09
C ASP A 45 -11.65 20.58 -2.20
N GLU A 46 -11.47 21.84 -2.60
CA GLU A 46 -10.58 22.23 -3.70
C GLU A 46 -9.11 21.90 -3.43
N ARG A 47 -8.73 21.71 -2.15
CA ARG A 47 -7.35 21.40 -1.73
C ARG A 47 -7.02 19.91 -1.86
N LEU A 48 -8.02 19.04 -1.94
CA LEU A 48 -7.80 17.59 -1.87
C LEU A 48 -7.04 17.05 -3.09
N ILE A 49 -7.47 17.40 -4.31
CA ILE A 49 -6.80 16.98 -5.54
C ILE A 49 -5.34 17.52 -5.60
N PRO A 50 -5.08 18.82 -5.33
CA PRO A 50 -3.71 19.31 -5.20
C PRO A 50 -2.86 18.54 -4.18
N SER A 51 -3.39 18.25 -2.99
CA SER A 51 -2.67 17.50 -1.95
C SER A 51 -2.32 16.08 -2.41
N ILE A 52 -3.25 15.38 -3.07
CA ILE A 52 -2.98 14.06 -3.66
C ILE A 52 -1.85 14.14 -4.70
N LYS A 53 -1.90 15.14 -5.60
CA LYS A 53 -0.86 15.34 -6.62
C LYS A 53 0.51 15.61 -5.99
N GLU A 54 0.58 16.47 -4.98
CA GLU A 54 1.80 16.78 -4.25
C GLU A 54 2.38 15.53 -3.57
N MET A 55 1.54 14.79 -2.84
CA MET A 55 1.94 13.54 -2.17
C MET A 55 2.54 12.54 -3.16
N VAL A 56 1.87 12.27 -4.29
CA VAL A 56 2.34 11.30 -5.29
C VAL A 56 3.60 11.79 -5.99
N THR A 57 3.74 13.10 -6.21
CA THR A 57 4.96 13.69 -6.78
C THR A 57 6.15 13.50 -5.85
N GLN A 58 6.00 13.80 -4.56
CA GLN A 58 7.03 13.56 -3.55
C GLN A 58 7.37 12.07 -3.42
N ALA A 59 6.34 11.22 -3.44
CA ALA A 59 6.51 9.78 -3.35
C ALA A 59 7.26 9.21 -4.56
N SER A 60 7.05 9.75 -5.77
CA SER A 60 7.75 9.31 -6.98
C SER A 60 9.26 9.46 -6.84
N THR A 61 9.71 10.64 -6.38
CA THR A 61 11.13 10.90 -6.12
C THR A 61 11.68 9.98 -5.03
N TYR A 62 10.96 9.85 -3.92
CA TYR A 62 11.40 9.03 -2.78
C TYR A 62 11.45 7.53 -3.12
N LEU A 63 10.47 7.02 -3.86
CA LEU A 63 10.42 5.65 -4.34
C LEU A 63 11.58 5.34 -5.29
N PHE A 64 11.93 6.30 -6.15
CA PHE A 64 13.04 6.15 -7.07
C PHE A 64 14.36 6.01 -6.32
N GLU A 65 14.62 6.86 -5.33
CA GLU A 65 15.79 6.75 -4.45
C GLU A 65 15.80 5.42 -3.69
N ALA A 66 14.70 5.10 -3.02
CA ALA A 66 14.55 3.88 -2.22
C ALA A 66 14.67 2.58 -3.02
N SER A 67 14.32 2.63 -4.31
CA SER A 67 14.45 1.52 -5.24
C SER A 67 15.81 1.46 -5.95
N GLN A 68 16.81 2.21 -5.49
CA GLN A 68 18.15 2.28 -6.08
C GLN A 68 18.11 2.76 -7.54
N GLY A 69 17.30 3.77 -7.81
CA GLY A 69 17.15 4.39 -9.13
C GLY A 69 16.37 3.54 -10.13
N ARG A 70 15.43 2.69 -9.66
CA ARG A 70 14.73 1.72 -10.53
C ARG A 70 13.31 2.10 -10.85
N VAL A 71 12.45 2.41 -9.89
CA VAL A 71 11.02 2.58 -10.19
C VAL A 71 10.48 3.90 -9.67
N TYR A 72 9.55 4.49 -10.41
CA TYR A 72 8.92 5.77 -10.07
C TYR A 72 7.46 5.80 -10.57
N PHE A 73 6.67 6.78 -10.15
CA PHE A 73 5.30 6.96 -10.60
C PHE A 73 5.25 7.82 -11.88
N ARG A 74 4.60 7.33 -12.94
CA ARG A 74 4.52 8.04 -14.23
C ARG A 74 3.10 8.50 -14.59
N ASN A 75 2.11 7.60 -14.63
CA ASN A 75 0.75 7.94 -15.06
C ASN A 75 -0.25 7.60 -13.97
N ILE A 76 -0.88 8.63 -13.42
CA ILE A 76 -1.82 8.53 -12.30
C ILE A 76 -3.19 9.04 -12.73
N SER A 77 -4.22 8.25 -12.47
CA SER A 77 -5.61 8.62 -12.68
C SER A 77 -6.27 8.92 -11.34
N ILE A 78 -6.81 10.12 -11.18
CA ILE A 78 -7.59 10.49 -10.00
C ILE A 78 -9.06 10.43 -10.37
N LEU A 79 -9.79 9.48 -9.80
CA LEU A 79 -11.22 9.30 -10.02
C LEU A 79 -12.02 10.18 -9.03
N VAL A 80 -12.56 11.27 -9.56
CA VAL A 80 -13.42 12.23 -8.86
C VAL A 80 -14.85 11.69 -8.80
N PRO A 81 -15.53 11.69 -7.64
CA PRO A 81 -16.86 11.11 -7.51
C PRO A 81 -17.92 11.91 -8.26
N MET A 82 -19.03 11.25 -8.56
CA MET A 82 -20.20 11.87 -9.20
C MET A 82 -20.81 13.01 -8.37
N THR A 83 -20.67 12.95 -7.05
CA THR A 83 -21.24 13.91 -6.09
C THR A 83 -20.58 15.28 -6.17
N TRP A 84 -19.36 15.38 -6.69
CA TRP A 84 -18.65 16.64 -6.88
C TRP A 84 -19.11 17.35 -8.16
N LYS A 85 -18.92 18.67 -8.22
CA LYS A 85 -19.24 19.48 -9.41
C LYS A 85 -18.41 19.04 -10.61
N SER A 86 -18.98 19.09 -11.81
CA SER A 86 -18.22 18.76 -13.02
C SER A 86 -17.34 19.93 -13.42
N LYS A 87 -16.09 19.66 -13.79
CA LYS A 87 -15.17 20.64 -14.38
C LYS A 87 -14.82 20.23 -15.80
N SER A 88 -14.42 21.20 -16.64
CA SER A 88 -14.09 20.96 -18.04
C SER A 88 -12.83 20.11 -18.21
N GLU A 89 -11.89 20.17 -17.25
CA GLU A 89 -10.69 19.33 -17.23
C GLU A 89 -10.96 17.84 -16.93
N TYR A 90 -12.18 17.48 -16.50
CA TYR A 90 -12.49 16.11 -16.12
C TYR A 90 -12.80 15.25 -17.35
N LEU A 91 -12.00 14.20 -17.52
CA LEU A 91 -12.14 13.24 -18.59
C LEU A 91 -13.09 12.10 -18.21
N MET A 92 -13.44 11.32 -19.23
CA MET A 92 -14.24 10.11 -19.07
C MET A 92 -13.38 8.93 -18.62
N PRO A 93 -13.73 8.25 -17.51
CA PRO A 93 -13.16 6.96 -17.17
C PRO A 93 -13.45 5.95 -18.29
N LYS A 94 -12.46 5.14 -18.63
CA LYS A 94 -12.60 4.06 -19.62
C LYS A 94 -12.73 2.71 -18.91
N ARG A 95 -11.81 2.46 -17.98
CA ARG A 95 -11.70 1.20 -17.22
C ARG A 95 -11.60 1.44 -15.71
N GLU A 96 -11.24 2.65 -15.31
CA GLU A 96 -11.08 3.11 -13.94
C GLU A 96 -12.42 3.09 -13.22
N SER A 97 -12.43 2.51 -12.02
CA SER A 97 -13.61 2.41 -11.17
C SER A 97 -13.18 2.40 -9.71
N TYR A 98 -14.09 2.77 -8.81
CA TYR A 98 -13.80 2.85 -7.38
C TYR A 98 -13.38 1.49 -6.80
N ASP A 99 -14.10 0.41 -7.16
CA ASP A 99 -13.86 -0.96 -6.65
C ASP A 99 -12.53 -1.58 -7.11
N LYS A 100 -11.87 -0.96 -8.11
CA LYS A 100 -10.59 -1.40 -8.67
C LYS A 100 -9.46 -0.41 -8.42
N ALA A 101 -9.70 0.59 -7.56
CA ALA A 101 -8.70 1.60 -7.26
C ALA A 101 -7.59 1.03 -6.38
N ASP A 102 -6.35 1.39 -6.68
CA ASP A 102 -5.17 1.03 -5.88
C ASP A 102 -5.13 1.82 -4.57
N VAL A 103 -5.68 3.04 -4.60
CA VAL A 103 -5.77 3.95 -3.47
C VAL A 103 -7.18 4.50 -3.39
N ILE A 104 -7.77 4.47 -2.21
CA ILE A 104 -9.06 5.11 -1.94
C ILE A 104 -8.89 6.25 -0.93
N VAL A 105 -9.61 7.34 -1.18
CA VAL A 105 -9.78 8.43 -0.24
C VAL A 105 -11.22 8.39 0.26
N ALA A 106 -11.42 8.03 1.52
CA ALA A 106 -12.74 7.78 2.10
C ALA A 106 -12.82 8.25 3.55
N ASP A 107 -14.00 8.11 4.16
CA ASP A 107 -14.21 8.41 5.57
C ASP A 107 -13.34 7.53 6.48
N PRO A 108 -13.04 7.98 7.72
CA PRO A 108 -12.26 7.22 8.68
C PRO A 108 -12.79 5.80 8.90
N HIS A 109 -11.89 4.82 8.90
CA HIS A 109 -12.26 3.42 9.19
C HIS A 109 -12.43 3.22 10.70
N LEU A 110 -13.39 2.39 11.14
CA LEU A 110 -13.68 2.19 12.57
C LEU A 110 -12.46 1.77 13.41
N GLN A 111 -11.59 0.94 12.84
CA GLN A 111 -10.39 0.45 13.53
C GLN A 111 -9.18 1.36 13.41
N HIS A 112 -9.06 2.09 12.29
CA HIS A 112 -7.84 2.84 11.94
C HIS A 112 -8.01 4.36 12.08
N GLY A 113 -9.23 4.85 12.24
CA GLY A 113 -9.52 6.28 12.25
C GLY A 113 -8.98 6.96 10.99
N ASP A 114 -8.14 7.98 11.20
CA ASP A 114 -7.48 8.75 10.14
C ASP A 114 -6.10 8.19 9.74
N ASP A 115 -5.67 7.10 10.36
CA ASP A 115 -4.35 6.55 10.12
C ASP A 115 -4.31 5.94 8.70
N PRO A 116 -3.29 6.27 7.89
CA PRO A 116 -3.07 5.65 6.59
C PRO A 116 -2.79 4.15 6.78
N TYR A 117 -3.37 3.30 5.93
CA TYR A 117 -3.09 1.87 5.96
C TYR A 117 -3.30 1.21 4.60
N THR A 118 -2.72 0.03 4.43
CA THR A 118 -2.96 -0.86 3.29
C THR A 118 -3.73 -2.08 3.73
N LEU A 119 -4.85 -2.37 3.04
CA LEU A 119 -5.59 -3.59 3.28
C LEU A 119 -4.87 -4.77 2.59
N GLN A 120 -4.22 -5.63 3.37
CA GLN A 120 -3.45 -6.77 2.87
C GLN A 120 -3.79 -8.04 3.67
N TYR A 121 -4.37 -9.04 3.00
CA TYR A 121 -4.66 -10.37 3.57
C TYR A 121 -3.76 -11.47 3.02
N GLY A 122 -2.94 -11.16 2.01
CA GLY A 122 -2.08 -12.11 1.33
C GLY A 122 -0.87 -12.56 2.15
N GLN A 123 -0.15 -13.55 1.63
CA GLN A 123 1.14 -13.97 2.17
C GLN A 123 2.27 -13.03 1.73
N CYS A 124 3.49 -13.31 2.18
CA CYS A 124 4.65 -12.55 1.75
C CYS A 124 4.82 -12.56 0.23
N GLY A 125 4.92 -11.37 -0.36
CA GLY A 125 5.04 -11.21 -1.82
C GLY A 125 3.70 -11.08 -2.54
N ASP A 126 2.57 -11.37 -1.87
CA ASP A 126 1.24 -11.19 -2.45
C ASP A 126 0.82 -9.72 -2.37
N ARG A 127 0.25 -9.21 -3.46
CA ARG A 127 -0.25 -7.83 -3.51
C ARG A 127 -1.36 -7.60 -2.48
N GLY A 128 -1.37 -6.39 -1.91
CA GLY A 128 -2.51 -5.87 -1.14
C GLY A 128 -3.73 -5.60 -2.03
N GLN A 129 -4.84 -5.24 -1.39
CA GLN A 129 -6.10 -4.92 -2.06
C GLN A 129 -6.17 -3.45 -2.45
N TYR A 130 -5.96 -2.54 -1.48
CA TYR A 130 -5.93 -1.10 -1.70
C TYR A 130 -5.24 -0.39 -0.53
N ILE A 131 -4.78 0.83 -0.78
CA ILE A 131 -4.34 1.79 0.24
C ILE A 131 -5.53 2.67 0.62
N HIS A 132 -5.74 2.92 1.91
CA HIS A 132 -6.79 3.77 2.42
C HIS A 132 -6.22 5.05 3.02
N PHE A 133 -6.65 6.19 2.51
CA PHE A 133 -6.39 7.51 3.10
C PHE A 133 -7.69 8.21 3.45
N THR A 134 -7.61 9.14 4.41
CA THR A 134 -8.72 10.02 4.73
C THR A 134 -8.46 11.44 4.24
N PRO A 135 -9.52 12.24 4.03
CA PRO A 135 -9.38 13.67 3.79
C PRO A 135 -8.59 14.37 4.91
N ASN A 136 -8.75 13.95 6.18
CA ASN A 136 -8.02 14.54 7.29
C ASN A 136 -6.51 14.30 7.13
N PHE A 137 -6.07 13.07 6.86
CA PHE A 137 -4.66 12.77 6.59
C PHE A 137 -4.07 13.65 5.47
N LEU A 138 -4.84 13.87 4.40
CA LEU A 138 -4.40 14.63 3.23
C LEU A 138 -4.45 16.15 3.44
N LEU A 139 -5.32 16.67 4.31
CA LEU A 139 -5.59 18.10 4.42
C LEU A 139 -5.05 18.75 5.70
N THR A 140 -4.74 18.00 6.77
CA THR A 140 -4.20 18.55 8.01
C THR A 140 -2.69 18.36 8.13
N ASP A 141 -2.03 19.28 8.85
CA ASP A 141 -0.59 19.21 9.10
C ASP A 141 -0.26 18.11 10.13
N ASN A 142 -0.01 16.90 9.61
CA ASN A 142 0.37 15.74 10.39
C ASN A 142 1.87 15.41 10.26
N LEU A 143 2.69 16.37 9.83
CA LEU A 143 4.12 16.18 9.59
C LEU A 143 4.86 15.67 10.83
N ARG A 144 4.43 16.11 12.02
CA ARG A 144 5.02 15.67 13.30
C ARG A 144 4.72 14.22 13.66
N ILE A 145 3.64 13.66 13.12
CA ILE A 145 3.17 12.30 13.41
C ILE A 145 3.74 11.35 12.35
N TYR A 146 3.45 11.62 11.08
CA TYR A 146 3.74 10.70 9.97
C TYR A 146 4.99 11.07 9.15
N GLY A 147 5.51 12.28 9.31
CA GLY A 147 6.50 12.82 8.37
C GLY A 147 5.86 13.21 7.03
N PRO A 148 6.69 13.44 5.98
CA PRO A 148 6.19 13.84 4.67
C PRO A 148 5.26 12.78 4.06
N ARG A 149 4.10 13.20 3.54
CA ARG A 149 3.07 12.28 3.01
C ARG A 149 3.60 11.38 1.88
N GLY A 150 4.53 11.88 1.06
CA GLY A 150 5.15 11.06 0.02
C GLY A 150 5.90 9.84 0.57
N ARG A 151 6.49 9.93 1.76
CA ARG A 151 7.18 8.80 2.41
C ARG A 151 6.19 7.78 2.96
N VAL A 152 5.09 8.25 3.54
CA VAL A 152 3.96 7.40 3.95
C VAL A 152 3.40 6.67 2.75
N PHE A 153 3.21 7.36 1.63
CA PHE A 153 2.72 6.72 0.40
C PHE A 153 3.63 5.60 -0.07
N VAL A 154 4.96 5.77 -0.01
CA VAL A 154 5.92 4.72 -0.38
C VAL A 154 5.90 3.54 0.59
N HIS A 155 5.73 3.79 1.88
CA HIS A 155 5.55 2.75 2.90
C HIS A 155 4.30 1.89 2.61
N GLU A 156 3.15 2.53 2.41
CA GLU A 156 1.90 1.85 2.04
C GLU A 156 1.97 1.19 0.65
N TRP A 157 2.65 1.83 -0.30
CA TRP A 157 2.87 1.26 -1.62
C TRP A 157 3.69 -0.03 -1.56
N ALA A 158 4.64 -0.14 -0.64
CA ALA A 158 5.42 -1.37 -0.47
C ALA A 158 4.54 -2.53 0.03
N HIS A 159 3.63 -2.28 0.99
CA HIS A 159 2.60 -3.24 1.38
C HIS A 159 1.73 -3.64 0.20
N LEU A 160 1.20 -2.66 -0.53
CA LEU A 160 0.28 -2.89 -1.64
C LEU A 160 0.93 -3.66 -2.79
N ARG A 161 2.08 -3.21 -3.27
CA ARG A 161 2.65 -3.68 -4.54
C ARG A 161 3.50 -4.92 -4.38
N TRP A 162 4.23 -5.04 -3.27
CA TRP A 162 5.23 -6.09 -3.07
C TRP A 162 4.90 -7.04 -1.92
N GLY A 163 3.80 -6.81 -1.19
CA GLY A 163 3.35 -7.73 -0.16
C GLY A 163 4.35 -7.87 0.99
N VAL A 164 5.11 -6.81 1.29
CA VAL A 164 5.99 -6.76 2.45
C VAL A 164 5.22 -6.28 3.68
N PHE A 165 5.80 -6.43 4.87
CA PHE A 165 5.15 -6.09 6.13
C PHE A 165 6.02 -5.18 6.98
N ASP A 166 5.43 -4.66 8.06
CA ASP A 166 6.12 -3.82 9.01
C ASP A 166 7.28 -4.54 9.69
N GLU A 167 8.37 -3.79 9.83
CA GLU A 167 9.58 -4.21 10.52
C GLU A 167 9.63 -3.71 11.98
N TYR A 168 8.56 -3.04 12.45
CA TYR A 168 8.29 -2.75 13.86
C TYR A 168 7.20 -3.69 14.43
N ASN A 169 6.97 -3.63 15.74
CA ASN A 169 5.87 -4.32 16.40
C ASN A 169 5.43 -3.56 17.65
N VAL A 170 4.17 -3.11 17.68
CA VAL A 170 3.60 -2.35 18.80
C VAL A 170 3.37 -3.21 20.03
N ASP A 171 2.97 -4.48 19.86
CA ASP A 171 2.70 -5.42 20.95
C ASP A 171 3.99 -6.02 21.54
N ARG A 172 5.01 -6.20 20.70
CA ARG A 172 6.34 -6.69 21.08
C ARG A 172 7.42 -5.70 20.66
N PRO A 173 7.51 -4.52 21.30
CA PRO A 173 8.49 -3.50 20.94
C PRO A 173 9.92 -3.87 21.34
N PHE A 174 10.09 -4.86 22.21
CA PHE A 174 11.39 -5.36 22.66
C PHE A 174 11.45 -6.88 22.73
N TYR A 175 12.64 -7.43 22.60
CA TYR A 175 12.92 -8.87 22.73
C TYR A 175 14.33 -9.11 23.30
N ILE A 176 14.59 -10.33 23.78
CA ILE A 176 15.92 -10.75 24.22
C ILE A 176 16.62 -11.42 23.02
N SER A 177 17.72 -10.85 22.57
CA SER A 177 18.53 -11.40 21.48
C SER A 177 19.25 -12.69 21.91
N ARG A 178 19.79 -13.43 20.94
CA ARG A 178 20.66 -14.59 21.23
C ARG A 178 21.91 -14.23 22.04
N LYS A 179 22.33 -12.96 22.02
CA LYS A 179 23.43 -12.43 22.84
C LYS A 179 22.99 -12.09 24.28
N ASN A 180 21.76 -12.43 24.66
CA ASN A 180 21.17 -12.15 25.96
C ASN A 180 21.07 -10.64 26.28
N THR A 181 20.96 -9.80 25.24
CA THR A 181 20.73 -8.35 25.34
C THR A 181 19.29 -8.02 24.99
N ILE A 182 18.72 -6.98 25.63
CA ILE A 182 17.38 -6.51 25.27
C ILE A 182 17.50 -5.54 24.09
N GLU A 183 16.92 -5.94 22.96
CA GLU A 183 16.89 -5.18 21.72
C GLU A 183 15.49 -4.65 21.44
N ALA A 184 15.41 -3.53 20.72
CA ALA A 184 14.15 -3.05 20.16
C ALA A 184 13.80 -3.85 18.90
N THR A 185 12.51 -4.10 18.68
CA THR A 185 12.01 -4.74 17.47
C THR A 185 12.08 -3.77 16.31
N ARG A 186 13.08 -3.96 15.46
CA ARG A 186 13.40 -3.12 14.30
C ARG A 186 14.28 -3.89 13.34
N CYS A 187 14.32 -3.45 12.09
CA CYS A 187 15.22 -4.06 11.12
C CYS A 187 16.68 -3.69 11.35
N SER A 188 17.03 -2.41 11.23
CA SER A 188 18.41 -1.97 11.44
C SER A 188 18.68 -1.70 12.92
N ALA A 189 19.60 -2.47 13.50
CA ALA A 189 20.09 -2.23 14.86
C ALA A 189 20.87 -0.91 14.99
N SER A 190 21.26 -0.29 13.87
CA SER A 190 21.99 0.98 13.84
C SER A 190 21.12 2.21 14.12
N ILE A 191 19.79 2.09 14.04
CA ILE A 191 18.89 3.16 14.49
C ILE A 191 19.13 3.35 15.99
N THR A 192 19.33 4.56 16.48
CA THR A 192 19.44 4.84 17.93
C THR A 192 18.13 5.37 18.48
N GLY A 193 17.95 5.30 19.79
CA GLY A 193 16.74 5.85 20.40
C GLY A 193 16.62 5.56 21.88
N LYS A 194 15.58 6.13 22.47
CA LYS A 194 15.29 6.06 23.89
C LYS A 194 14.21 5.02 24.15
N LYS A 195 14.32 4.37 25.29
CA LYS A 195 13.38 3.35 25.76
C LYS A 195 12.59 3.99 26.89
N VAL A 196 11.36 4.40 26.61
CA VAL A 196 10.59 5.25 27.54
C VAL A 196 9.18 4.73 27.78
N VAL A 197 8.63 5.11 28.92
CA VAL A 197 7.20 5.00 29.22
C VAL A 197 6.63 6.40 29.26
N HIS A 198 5.52 6.62 28.56
CA HIS A 198 4.72 7.82 28.63
C HIS A 198 3.53 7.59 29.56
N GLU A 199 3.50 8.27 30.70
CA GLU A 199 2.44 8.15 31.70
C GLU A 199 1.71 9.49 31.81
N CYS A 200 0.43 9.50 31.46
CA CYS A 200 -0.42 10.69 31.61
C CYS A 200 -1.39 10.45 32.77
N GLN A 201 -1.35 11.32 33.79
CA GLN A 201 -2.28 11.32 34.92
C GLN A 201 -2.83 12.74 35.12
N ARG A 202 -4.17 12.86 35.18
CA ARG A 202 -4.90 14.11 35.46
C ARG A 202 -4.40 15.33 34.64
N GLY A 203 -4.16 15.12 33.34
CA GLY A 203 -3.75 16.19 32.41
C GLY A 203 -2.25 16.51 32.38
N SER A 204 -1.43 15.86 33.22
CA SER A 204 0.04 15.96 33.15
C SER A 204 0.64 14.66 32.61
N CYS A 205 1.52 14.78 31.63
CA CYS A 205 2.22 13.65 31.03
C CYS A 205 3.70 13.70 31.40
N VAL A 206 4.21 12.61 31.95
CA VAL A 206 5.62 12.44 32.30
C VAL A 206 6.22 11.36 31.40
N THR A 207 7.42 11.64 30.89
CA THR A 207 8.22 10.66 30.14
C THR A 207 9.37 10.20 31.02
N ARG A 208 9.48 8.89 31.24
CA ARG A 208 10.56 8.30 32.06
C ARG A 208 11.21 7.13 31.34
N ALA A 209 12.45 6.82 31.71
CA ALA A 209 13.15 5.65 31.19
C ALA A 209 12.45 4.36 31.61
N CYS A 210 12.49 3.35 30.73
CA CYS A 210 11.94 2.04 31.04
C CYS A 210 12.74 1.31 32.11
N ARG A 211 12.03 0.64 33.00
CA ARG A 211 12.57 -0.24 34.03
C ARG A 211 12.54 -1.68 33.53
N ARG A 212 13.55 -2.44 33.91
CA ARG A 212 13.60 -3.88 33.65
C ARG A 212 12.72 -4.60 34.65
N ASP A 213 11.83 -5.45 34.16
CA ASP A 213 11.01 -6.34 34.96
C ASP A 213 11.83 -7.58 35.35
N SER A 214 11.90 -7.87 36.65
CA SER A 214 12.68 -8.99 37.19
C SER A 214 12.11 -10.36 36.86
N LYS A 215 10.79 -10.47 36.60
CA LYS A 215 10.10 -11.72 36.27
C LYS A 215 10.24 -12.04 34.79
N THR A 216 9.98 -11.07 33.91
CA THR A 216 10.02 -11.30 32.45
C THR A 216 11.42 -11.13 31.86
N ARG A 217 12.33 -10.50 32.61
CA ARG A 217 13.67 -10.07 32.17
C ARG A 217 13.67 -9.06 31.02
N LEU A 218 12.49 -8.59 30.58
CA LEU A 218 12.25 -7.57 29.57
C LEU A 218 11.93 -6.22 30.24
N TYR A 219 11.55 -5.21 29.45
CA TYR A 219 11.05 -3.95 29.99
C TYR A 219 9.61 -4.09 30.50
N GLU A 220 9.25 -3.20 31.42
CA GLU A 220 7.90 -3.08 31.96
C GLU A 220 6.83 -2.83 30.87
N PRO A 221 5.55 -3.15 31.14
CA PRO A 221 4.45 -2.85 30.22
C PRO A 221 4.40 -1.36 29.84
N LYS A 222 3.92 -1.06 28.62
CA LYS A 222 3.86 0.29 28.04
C LYS A 222 5.22 0.95 27.73
N CYS A 223 6.33 0.24 27.94
CA CYS A 223 7.62 0.68 27.42
C CYS A 223 7.60 0.67 25.90
N THR A 224 8.03 1.77 25.27
CA THR A 224 8.17 1.90 23.83
C THR A 224 9.58 2.34 23.45
N PHE A 225 9.98 2.02 22.22
CA PHE A 225 11.21 2.52 21.64
C PHE A 225 10.91 3.76 20.79
N ILE A 226 11.53 4.88 21.14
CA ILE A 226 11.39 6.14 20.40
C ILE A 226 12.73 6.45 19.74
N PRO A 227 12.82 6.36 18.41
CA PRO A 227 14.04 6.72 17.69
C PRO A 227 14.44 8.17 17.97
N ASP A 228 15.75 8.42 18.04
CA ASP A 228 16.24 9.80 18.03
C ASP A 228 15.92 10.45 16.66
N LYS A 229 15.62 11.75 16.65
CA LYS A 229 15.26 12.45 15.39
C LYS A 229 16.41 12.52 14.39
N ILE A 230 17.64 12.62 14.90
CA ILE A 230 18.86 12.66 14.10
C ILE A 230 19.44 11.26 14.12
N GLN A 231 19.61 10.69 12.94
CA GLN A 231 20.06 9.32 12.73
C GLN A 231 21.10 9.31 11.63
N THR A 232 22.04 8.37 11.70
CA THR A 232 22.94 8.03 10.60
C THR A 232 22.48 6.82 9.81
N ALA A 233 21.57 6.02 10.38
CA ALA A 233 21.01 4.84 9.72
C ALA A 233 20.05 5.24 8.59
N GLY A 234 20.28 4.69 7.40
CA GLY A 234 19.49 4.93 6.19
C GLY A 234 18.29 4.00 5.99
N ALA A 235 18.21 2.92 6.76
CA ALA A 235 17.12 1.95 6.70
C ALA A 235 16.46 1.76 8.07
N SER A 236 15.16 1.49 8.17
CA SER A 236 14.30 1.00 7.08
C SER A 236 12.99 1.77 6.94
N ILE A 237 12.53 1.96 5.69
CA ILE A 237 11.21 2.52 5.35
C ILE A 237 10.07 1.74 6.02
N MET A 238 10.17 0.41 6.12
CA MET A 238 9.15 -0.44 6.76
C MET A 238 9.24 -0.44 8.29
N PHE A 239 10.19 0.31 8.87
CA PHE A 239 10.29 0.51 10.30
C PHE A 239 9.80 1.91 10.71
N MET A 240 10.40 2.96 10.15
CA MET A 240 10.12 4.37 10.51
C MET A 240 10.43 5.30 9.32
N GLN A 241 9.50 5.41 8.38
CA GLN A 241 9.59 6.27 7.20
C GLN A 241 9.63 7.78 7.52
N ASN A 242 9.19 8.17 8.72
CA ASN A 242 9.16 9.57 9.17
C ASN A 242 10.55 10.14 9.52
N LEU A 243 11.59 9.30 9.66
CA LEU A 243 12.95 9.72 9.97
C LEU A 243 13.66 10.23 8.71
N ASN A 244 14.17 11.47 8.74
CA ASN A 244 14.76 12.11 7.57
C ASN A 244 15.89 11.29 6.91
N SER A 245 16.73 10.62 7.71
CA SER A 245 17.83 9.77 7.20
C SER A 245 17.36 8.51 6.49
N VAL A 246 16.13 8.04 6.78
CA VAL A 246 15.60 6.80 6.21
C VAL A 246 15.20 7.05 4.76
N VAL A 247 15.97 6.47 3.85
CA VAL A 247 15.77 6.54 2.39
C VAL A 247 15.83 5.17 1.74
N GLU A 248 16.08 4.10 2.51
CA GLU A 248 16.28 2.74 2.01
C GLU A 248 15.34 1.72 2.67
N PHE A 249 15.01 0.67 1.91
CA PHE A 249 14.46 -0.56 2.49
C PHE A 249 15.56 -1.35 3.21
N CYS A 250 15.15 -2.20 4.15
CA CYS A 250 16.10 -3.06 4.84
C CYS A 250 16.63 -4.14 3.90
N THR A 251 17.94 -4.36 3.92
CA THR A 251 18.66 -5.33 3.07
C THR A 251 19.27 -6.42 3.95
N GLU A 252 19.73 -7.52 3.35
CA GLU A 252 20.42 -8.59 4.09
C GLU A 252 21.55 -8.09 5.01
N ASN A 253 22.28 -7.03 4.61
CA ASN A 253 23.43 -6.50 5.35
C ASN A 253 23.05 -5.79 6.66
N ASN A 254 21.85 -5.21 6.75
CA ASN A 254 21.37 -4.48 7.92
C ASN A 254 20.13 -5.11 8.55
N HIS A 255 19.69 -6.27 8.05
CA HIS A 255 18.49 -6.94 8.49
C HIS A 255 18.68 -7.73 9.79
N ASN A 256 17.73 -7.55 10.69
CA ASN A 256 17.68 -8.27 11.96
C ASN A 256 16.62 -9.38 11.92
N ALA A 257 17.06 -10.57 11.55
CA ALA A 257 16.22 -11.76 11.44
C ALA A 257 15.67 -12.28 12.79
N GLU A 258 16.20 -11.81 13.92
CA GLU A 258 15.73 -12.18 15.26
C GLU A 258 14.54 -11.34 15.74
N ALA A 259 14.34 -10.15 15.16
CA ALA A 259 13.30 -9.22 15.58
C ALA A 259 11.89 -9.84 15.40
N PRO A 260 11.01 -9.81 16.42
CA PRO A 260 9.66 -10.35 16.33
C PRO A 260 8.69 -9.39 15.63
N ASN A 261 9.01 -8.98 14.41
CA ASN A 261 8.15 -8.16 13.56
C ASN A 261 7.33 -9.01 12.57
N LEU A 262 6.36 -8.38 11.91
CA LEU A 262 5.46 -9.09 10.99
C LEU A 262 6.19 -9.53 9.72
N GLN A 263 7.12 -8.72 9.21
CA GLN A 263 7.98 -9.10 8.08
C GLN A 263 8.69 -10.43 8.33
N ASN A 264 9.40 -10.58 9.46
CA ASN A 264 10.12 -11.81 9.76
C ASN A 264 9.19 -13.01 9.93
N LYS A 265 8.01 -12.79 10.50
CA LYS A 265 7.00 -13.82 10.71
C LYS A 265 6.41 -14.32 9.38
N MET A 266 6.10 -13.42 8.45
CA MET A 266 5.39 -13.75 7.21
C MET A 266 6.32 -14.08 6.05
N CYS A 267 7.52 -13.49 6.02
CA CYS A 267 8.47 -13.60 4.90
C CYS A 267 9.66 -14.53 5.17
N ASN A 268 9.51 -15.52 6.04
CA ASN A 268 10.59 -16.46 6.39
C ASN A 268 11.89 -15.75 6.80
N ARG A 269 11.79 -14.64 7.55
CA ARG A 269 12.93 -13.81 7.99
C ARG A 269 13.79 -13.23 6.86
N ARG A 270 13.21 -13.05 5.67
CA ARG A 270 13.84 -12.31 4.58
C ARG A 270 13.70 -10.81 4.83
N SER A 271 14.73 -10.06 4.44
CA SER A 271 14.65 -8.60 4.46
C SER A 271 13.59 -8.09 3.49
N THR A 272 13.04 -6.92 3.78
CA THR A 272 12.05 -6.25 2.91
C THR A 272 12.59 -6.08 1.49
N TRP A 273 13.85 -5.65 1.34
CA TRP A 273 14.48 -5.48 0.03
C TRP A 273 14.63 -6.80 -0.74
N ASP A 274 14.94 -7.92 -0.07
CA ASP A 274 15.05 -9.21 -0.75
C ASP A 274 13.72 -9.66 -1.36
N VAL A 275 12.61 -9.39 -0.67
CA VAL A 275 11.26 -9.68 -1.18
C VAL A 275 10.95 -8.78 -2.38
N ILE A 276 11.21 -7.48 -2.25
CA ILE A 276 10.98 -6.49 -3.31
C ILE A 276 11.79 -6.84 -4.57
N LYS A 277 13.08 -7.14 -4.41
CA LYS A 277 13.99 -7.46 -5.51
C LYS A 277 13.61 -8.76 -6.25
N ALA A 278 12.95 -9.70 -5.56
CA ALA A 278 12.46 -10.93 -6.16
C ALA A 278 11.15 -10.76 -6.94
N SER A 279 10.43 -9.63 -6.74
CA SER A 279 9.15 -9.37 -7.41
C SER A 279 9.31 -9.18 -8.92
N ALA A 280 8.21 -9.39 -9.66
CA ALA A 280 8.18 -9.21 -11.12
C ALA A 280 8.61 -7.79 -11.56
N ASP A 281 8.38 -6.78 -10.72
CA ASP A 281 8.73 -5.39 -11.01
C ASP A 281 10.26 -5.22 -11.13
N PHE A 282 11.07 -6.01 -10.41
CA PHE A 282 12.54 -5.85 -10.37
C PHE A 282 13.29 -6.86 -11.25
N GLN A 283 12.61 -7.90 -11.74
CA GLN A 283 13.18 -8.84 -12.69
C GLN A 283 13.53 -8.17 -14.03
N ASN A 284 12.74 -7.18 -14.45
CA ASN A 284 12.88 -6.52 -15.77
C ASN A 284 13.13 -5.01 -15.70
N SER A 285 13.48 -4.47 -14.52
CA SER A 285 13.69 -3.03 -14.33
C SER A 285 15.12 -2.74 -13.87
N PRO A 286 16.08 -2.62 -14.79
CA PRO A 286 17.44 -2.21 -14.45
C PRO A 286 17.44 -0.79 -13.89
N PRO A 287 18.43 -0.38 -13.07
CA PRO A 287 18.55 1.01 -12.65
C PRO A 287 18.62 1.94 -13.87
N MET A 288 17.96 3.09 -13.79
CA MET A 288 18.07 4.12 -14.81
C MET A 288 19.53 4.55 -14.97
N ARG A 289 19.97 4.77 -16.21
CA ARG A 289 21.32 5.23 -16.51
C ARG A 289 21.41 6.74 -16.26
N GLY A 290 22.52 7.17 -15.66
CA GLY A 290 22.79 8.58 -15.37
C GLY A 290 22.36 9.00 -13.96
N THR A 291 22.58 10.28 -13.64
CA THR A 291 22.22 10.90 -12.35
C THR A 291 20.95 11.74 -12.46
N GLU A 292 20.18 11.57 -13.53
CA GLU A 292 18.98 12.34 -13.79
C GLU A 292 17.85 11.90 -12.87
N ALA A 293 17.13 12.87 -12.31
CA ALA A 293 15.92 12.62 -11.54
C ALA A 293 14.83 12.01 -12.43
N PRO A 294 13.94 11.15 -11.89
CA PRO A 294 12.83 10.63 -12.65
C PRO A 294 11.91 11.78 -13.09
N PRO A 295 11.26 11.68 -14.26
CA PRO A 295 10.28 12.67 -14.67
C PRO A 295 9.11 12.73 -13.66
N PRO A 296 8.54 13.92 -13.41
CA PRO A 296 7.41 14.03 -12.50
C PRO A 296 6.18 13.28 -13.05
N PRO A 297 5.33 12.73 -12.16
CA PRO A 297 4.12 12.02 -12.58
C PRO A 297 3.15 12.96 -13.31
N THR A 298 2.46 12.38 -14.30
CA THR A 298 1.35 13.00 -15.01
C THR A 298 0.03 12.57 -14.38
N PHE A 299 -0.94 13.49 -14.35
CA PHE A 299 -2.22 13.27 -13.69
C PHE A 299 -3.39 13.46 -14.65
N SER A 300 -4.25 12.45 -14.73
CA SER A 300 -5.55 12.53 -15.40
C SER A 300 -6.65 12.63 -14.35
N LEU A 301 -7.50 13.66 -14.45
CA LEU A 301 -8.68 13.78 -13.59
C LEU A 301 -9.86 13.16 -14.31
N LEU A 302 -10.42 12.10 -13.75
CA LEU A 302 -11.51 11.35 -14.35
C LEU A 302 -12.76 11.55 -13.51
N LYS A 303 -13.89 11.91 -14.11
CA LYS A 303 -15.15 12.00 -13.36
C LYS A 303 -15.88 10.67 -13.41
N SER A 304 -16.05 10.04 -12.25
CA SER A 304 -16.90 8.87 -12.08
C SER A 304 -18.30 9.17 -12.64
N ARG A 305 -18.92 8.19 -13.30
CA ARG A 305 -20.27 8.26 -13.83
C ARG A 305 -20.97 6.94 -13.56
N ARG A 306 -22.31 6.96 -13.57
CA ARG A 306 -23.09 5.73 -13.58
C ARG A 306 -22.70 4.96 -14.84
N ARG A 307 -22.32 3.69 -14.67
CA ARG A 307 -21.96 2.82 -15.78
C ARG A 307 -23.17 2.69 -16.69
N VAL A 308 -23.05 3.15 -17.93
CA VAL A 308 -24.05 2.91 -18.98
C VAL A 308 -23.56 1.71 -19.76
N VAL A 309 -24.29 0.60 -19.70
CA VAL A 309 -23.99 -0.59 -20.51
C VAL A 309 -24.98 -0.64 -21.67
N CYS A 310 -24.46 -0.72 -22.89
CA CYS A 310 -25.25 -0.97 -24.10
C CYS A 310 -24.94 -2.39 -24.57
N LEU A 311 -25.95 -3.26 -24.60
CA LEU A 311 -25.84 -4.61 -25.14
C LEU A 311 -26.24 -4.59 -26.61
N VAL A 312 -25.31 -4.95 -27.50
CA VAL A 312 -25.58 -5.15 -28.93
C VAL A 312 -25.68 -6.65 -29.17
N LEU A 313 -26.90 -7.13 -29.40
CA LEU A 313 -27.23 -8.56 -29.44
C LEU A 313 -27.55 -9.00 -30.87
N ASP A 314 -26.93 -10.09 -31.35
CA ASP A 314 -27.21 -10.62 -32.68
C ASP A 314 -28.59 -11.27 -32.74
N LYS A 315 -29.38 -10.90 -33.75
CA LYS A 315 -30.70 -11.46 -34.03
C LYS A 315 -30.81 -11.96 -35.48
N SER A 316 -29.66 -12.24 -36.11
CA SER A 316 -29.59 -12.85 -37.43
C SER A 316 -30.25 -14.24 -37.43
N GLY A 317 -30.68 -14.73 -38.59
CA GLY A 317 -31.33 -16.05 -38.69
C GLY A 317 -30.43 -17.24 -38.27
N SER A 318 -29.13 -17.00 -38.07
CA SER A 318 -28.24 -18.02 -37.49
C SER A 318 -28.52 -18.30 -36.00
N MET A 319 -29.22 -17.37 -35.33
CA MET A 319 -29.58 -17.44 -33.91
C MET A 319 -30.84 -18.28 -33.64
N ASP A 320 -31.59 -18.65 -34.68
CA ASP A 320 -32.79 -19.48 -34.58
C ASP A 320 -32.47 -20.97 -34.34
N LYS A 321 -31.20 -21.36 -34.45
CA LYS A 321 -30.75 -22.73 -34.23
C LYS A 321 -30.33 -22.94 -32.77
N GLU A 322 -30.53 -24.16 -32.26
CA GLU A 322 -29.98 -24.64 -30.99
C GLU A 322 -30.28 -23.73 -29.78
N ASP A 323 -31.44 -23.05 -29.79
CA ASP A 323 -31.87 -22.12 -28.73
C ASP A 323 -30.88 -20.99 -28.43
N ARG A 324 -30.00 -20.63 -29.39
CA ARG A 324 -28.94 -19.63 -29.20
C ARG A 324 -29.51 -18.27 -28.82
N LEU A 325 -30.58 -17.84 -29.47
CA LEU A 325 -31.28 -16.60 -29.16
C LEU A 325 -31.80 -16.60 -27.70
N ILE A 326 -32.38 -17.71 -27.25
CA ILE A 326 -32.92 -17.85 -25.89
C ILE A 326 -31.77 -17.77 -24.86
N ARG A 327 -30.68 -18.51 -25.08
CA ARG A 327 -29.52 -18.51 -24.16
C ARG A 327 -28.84 -17.14 -24.09
N MET A 328 -28.73 -16.45 -25.23
CA MET A 328 -28.18 -15.08 -25.28
C MET A 328 -29.05 -14.12 -24.47
N ASN A 329 -30.38 -14.18 -24.62
CA ASN A 329 -31.30 -13.34 -23.86
C ASN A 329 -31.22 -13.63 -22.35
N GLN A 330 -31.17 -14.89 -21.95
CA GLN A 330 -31.00 -15.29 -20.54
C GLN A 330 -29.67 -14.77 -19.96
N ALA A 331 -28.57 -14.87 -20.72
CA ALA A 331 -27.29 -14.33 -20.30
C ALA A 331 -27.31 -12.80 -20.18
N ALA A 332 -28.01 -12.11 -21.09
CA ALA A 332 -28.19 -10.66 -21.03
C ALA A 332 -29.02 -10.25 -19.79
N GLU A 333 -30.11 -10.95 -19.49
CA GLU A 333 -30.92 -10.72 -18.29
C GLU A 333 -30.11 -10.93 -17.01
N LEU A 334 -29.36 -12.04 -16.94
CA LEU A 334 -28.46 -12.33 -15.81
C LEU A 334 -27.38 -11.26 -15.64
N TYR A 335 -26.86 -10.72 -16.74
CA TYR A 335 -25.82 -9.68 -16.70
C TYR A 335 -26.37 -8.31 -16.25
N LEU A 336 -27.65 -8.04 -16.49
CA LEU A 336 -28.30 -6.77 -16.14
C LEU A 336 -28.88 -6.75 -14.71
N THR A 337 -28.95 -7.91 -14.04
CA THR A 337 -29.44 -8.06 -12.66
C THR A 337 -28.30 -7.98 -11.65
#